data_AF-A0A1G6GHI1-F1
#
_entry.id   AF-A0A1G6GHI1-F1
#
_cell.length_a   1.000
_cell.length_b   1.000
_cell.length_c   1.000
_cell.angle_alpha   90.00
_cell.angle_beta   90.00
_cell.angle_gamma   90.00
#
_symmetry.space_group_name_H-M   'P 1'
#
loop_
_entity.id
_entity.type
_entity.pdbx_description
1 polymer ?
#
loop_
_entity_poly.entity_id
_entity_poly.type
_entity_poly.pdbx_seq_one_letter_code
_entity_poly.pdbx_strand_id
1 'polypeptide(L)'
;MSKNEDRVYVDTRVNELNDEQRQIFWKVEKEVYAQVSSQKKVDMILRYMINDWLVAKKGQCIVHENSASLQRYCTTFISDLRKKMSLFKVVQVARIGALVLSVAFALQMFIHSFGFFVSSIEATRFSLFPFLLLSLFGFLGIYLVQRSALQKHIRMWKVAGYISQACAIILFFAGMKWWDNILTFKLTFVSSAVFLVLATMCYMILSRWQQKFEHETQEKQPLEVTMAQKS
;
A
#
# COMPACT_ATOMS: atom_id res chain seq x y z
N MET A 1 4.41 11.25 27.95
CA MET A 1 5.34 11.32 26.80
C MET A 1 5.82 9.90 26.53
N SER A 2 5.23 9.21 25.55
CA SER A 2 5.73 7.90 25.13
C SER A 2 7.09 8.11 24.46
N LYS A 3 8.15 7.54 25.04
CA LYS A 3 9.43 7.40 24.32
C LYS A 3 9.12 6.61 23.06
N ASN A 4 9.47 7.15 21.90
CA ASN A 4 9.17 6.57 20.61
C ASN A 4 9.75 5.14 20.57
N GLU A 5 8.89 4.11 20.61
CA GLU A 5 9.30 2.69 20.68
C GLU A 5 10.28 2.33 19.56
N ASP A 6 10.08 2.93 18.37
CA ASP A 6 10.99 2.79 17.23
C ASP A 6 12.42 3.30 17.52
N ARG A 7 12.60 4.34 18.34
CA ARG A 7 13.92 4.88 18.69
C ARG A 7 14.65 3.95 19.66
N VAL A 8 13.94 3.47 20.68
CA VAL A 8 14.48 2.50 21.65
C VAL A 8 14.89 1.21 20.93
N TYR A 9 14.08 0.77 19.96
CA TYR A 9 14.39 -0.38 19.12
C TYR A 9 15.69 -0.18 18.32
N VAL A 10 15.83 0.97 17.64
CA VAL A 10 17.03 1.29 16.85
C VAL A 10 18.27 1.32 17.74
N ASP A 11 18.22 2.04 18.85
CA ASP A 11 19.34 2.17 19.79
C ASP A 11 19.81 0.80 20.33
N THR A 12 18.86 -0.11 20.58
CA THR A 12 19.17 -1.47 21.03
C THR A 12 19.84 -2.31 19.94
N ARG A 13 19.32 -2.26 18.71
CA ARG A 13 19.81 -3.07 17.58
C ARG A 13 21.13 -2.57 17.00
N VAL A 14 21.43 -1.28 17.12
CA VAL A 14 22.73 -0.71 16.76
C VAL A 14 23.87 -1.34 17.57
N ASN A 15 23.59 -1.82 18.79
CA ASN A 15 24.59 -2.51 19.61
C ASN A 15 24.95 -3.92 19.07
N GLU A 16 24.13 -4.50 18.20
CA GLU A 16 24.40 -5.78 17.53
C GLU A 16 25.35 -5.62 16.32
N LEU A 17 25.62 -4.39 15.88
CA LEU A 17 26.60 -4.08 14.85
C LEU A 17 28.02 -4.02 15.40
N ASN A 18 29.00 -4.31 14.52
CA ASN A 18 30.42 -4.15 14.83
C ASN A 18 30.77 -2.64 14.95
N ASP A 19 31.88 -2.31 15.58
CA ASP A 19 32.24 -0.92 15.90
C ASP A 19 32.32 -0.01 14.66
N GLU A 20 32.91 -0.51 13.56
CA GLU A 20 32.97 0.23 12.29
C GLU A 20 31.56 0.49 11.71
N GLN A 21 30.70 -0.53 11.71
CA GLN A 21 29.32 -0.41 11.22
C GLN A 21 28.49 0.52 12.10
N ARG A 22 28.74 0.52 13.42
CA ARG A 22 28.09 1.43 14.38
C ARG A 22 28.46 2.88 14.10
N GLN A 23 29.75 3.15 13.83
CA GLN A 23 30.20 4.49 13.46
C GLN A 23 29.57 4.97 12.15
N ILE A 24 29.49 4.10 11.13
CA ILE A 24 28.83 4.43 9.86
C ILE A 24 27.32 4.67 10.07
N PHE A 25 26.67 3.85 10.91
CA PHE A 25 25.24 4.02 11.21
C PHE A 25 24.92 5.39 11.81
N TRP A 26 25.73 5.88 12.75
CA TRP A 26 25.53 7.22 13.32
C TRP A 26 25.79 8.35 12.32
N LYS A 27 26.67 8.16 11.33
CA LYS A 27 26.83 9.11 10.21
C LYS A 27 25.60 9.09 9.30
N VAL A 28 25.07 7.90 8.99
CA VAL A 28 23.81 7.73 8.22
C VAL A 28 22.65 8.38 8.95
N GLU A 29 22.56 8.23 10.27
CA GLU A 29 21.49 8.80 11.08
C GLU A 29 21.41 10.31 10.87
N LYS A 30 22.55 11.01 11.00
CA LYS A 30 22.63 12.46 10.78
C LYS A 30 22.20 12.87 9.37
N GLU A 31 22.59 12.11 8.35
CA GLU A 31 22.18 12.36 6.96
C GLU A 31 20.67 12.14 6.76
N VAL A 32 20.07 11.12 7.37
CA VAL A 32 18.62 10.88 7.28
C VAL A 32 17.85 12.00 7.99
N TYR A 33 18.33 12.47 9.13
CA TYR A 33 17.78 13.64 9.82
C TYR A 33 17.83 14.91 8.96
N ALA A 34 18.92 15.11 8.20
CA ALA A 34 19.05 16.24 7.30
C ALA A 34 18.07 16.18 6.10
N GLN A 35 17.72 14.97 5.64
CA GLN A 35 16.88 14.77 4.45
C GLN A 35 15.38 14.62 4.74
N VAL A 36 14.99 14.28 5.98
CA VAL A 36 13.61 13.94 6.33
C VAL A 36 13.09 14.82 7.46
N SER A 37 12.08 15.63 7.15
CA SER A 37 11.52 16.64 8.05
C SER A 37 10.64 16.12 9.20
N SER A 38 10.37 14.82 9.27
CA SER A 38 9.47 14.24 10.28
C SER A 38 10.19 13.17 11.09
N GLN A 39 10.31 13.39 12.40
CA GLN A 39 11.00 12.49 13.33
C GLN A 39 10.43 11.05 13.28
N LYS A 40 9.10 10.90 13.23
CA LYS A 40 8.46 9.58 13.06
C LYS A 40 8.88 8.86 11.78
N LYS A 41 9.11 9.59 10.68
CA LYS A 41 9.58 8.99 9.43
C LYS A 41 11.07 8.67 9.48
N VAL A 42 11.86 9.50 10.16
CA VAL A 42 13.28 9.23 10.39
C VAL A 42 13.43 7.93 11.17
N ASP A 43 12.76 7.79 12.30
CA ASP A 43 12.86 6.59 13.15
C ASP A 43 12.39 5.33 12.40
N MET A 44 11.33 5.43 11.58
CA MET A 44 10.90 4.34 10.69
C MET A 44 11.96 3.96 9.65
N ILE A 45 12.61 4.94 9.00
CA ILE A 45 13.67 4.69 8.00
C ILE A 45 14.88 4.03 8.66
N LEU A 46 15.31 4.53 9.82
CA LEU A 46 16.44 4.00 10.58
C LEU A 46 16.17 2.56 11.03
N ARG A 47 14.94 2.26 11.47
CA ARG A 47 14.51 0.91 11.81
C ARG A 47 14.58 -0.06 10.61
N TYR A 48 14.20 0.40 9.42
CA TYR A 48 14.34 -0.41 8.21
C TYR A 48 15.81 -0.61 7.82
N MET A 49 16.63 0.44 7.91
CA MET A 49 18.06 0.37 7.59
C MET A 49 18.81 -0.58 8.51
N ILE A 50 18.61 -0.47 9.84
CA ILE A 50 19.31 -1.31 10.81
C ILE A 50 18.99 -2.80 10.62
N ASN A 51 17.73 -3.12 10.34
CA ASN A 51 17.33 -4.50 10.11
C ASN A 51 17.86 -5.04 8.76
N ASP A 52 17.89 -4.21 7.71
CA ASP A 52 18.51 -4.57 6.44
C ASP A 52 20.01 -4.85 6.60
N TRP A 53 20.70 -4.05 7.41
CA TRP A 53 22.13 -4.23 7.70
C TRP A 53 22.38 -5.47 8.56
N LEU A 54 21.52 -5.78 9.54
CA LEU A 54 21.64 -7.00 10.34
C LEU A 54 21.38 -8.27 9.52
N VAL A 55 20.46 -8.22 8.55
CA VAL A 55 20.24 -9.32 7.59
C VAL A 55 21.44 -9.44 6.64
N ALA A 56 21.93 -8.33 6.10
CA ALA A 56 23.11 -8.30 5.23
C ALA A 56 24.40 -8.72 5.94
N LYS A 57 24.51 -8.49 7.26
CA LYS A 57 25.62 -8.96 8.11
C LYS A 57 25.72 -10.48 8.12
N LYS A 58 24.58 -11.19 8.12
CA LYS A 58 24.55 -12.66 7.98
C LYS A 58 25.07 -13.12 6.61
N GLY A 59 25.07 -12.23 5.61
CA GLY A 59 25.57 -12.46 4.24
C GLY A 59 26.91 -11.79 3.89
N GLN A 60 27.65 -11.22 4.86
CA GLN A 60 28.97 -10.60 4.67
C GLN A 60 29.08 -9.41 3.70
N CYS A 61 28.07 -8.52 3.61
CA CYS A 61 28.23 -7.26 2.86
C CYS A 61 28.85 -6.14 3.71
N ILE A 62 30.03 -5.65 3.31
CA ILE A 62 30.71 -4.50 3.92
C ILE A 62 30.33 -3.22 3.14
N VAL A 63 29.74 -2.24 3.83
CA VAL A 63 29.49 -0.91 3.25
C VAL A 63 30.79 -0.11 3.30
N HIS A 64 31.40 0.18 2.15
CA HIS A 64 32.65 0.94 2.09
C HIS A 64 32.45 2.46 2.05
N GLU A 65 33.34 3.15 2.75
CA GLU A 65 33.19 4.50 3.26
C GLU A 65 33.68 5.56 2.25
N ASN A 66 32.77 6.42 1.79
CA ASN A 66 33.07 7.73 1.20
C ASN A 66 31.88 8.66 1.51
N SER A 67 32.08 9.91 1.92
CA SER A 67 30.97 10.80 2.29
C SER A 67 29.99 11.03 1.12
N ALA A 68 30.52 11.14 -0.10
CA ALA A 68 29.71 11.21 -1.32
C ALA A 68 28.98 9.89 -1.63
N SER A 69 29.57 8.73 -1.27
CA SER A 69 28.88 7.44 -1.40
C SER A 69 27.80 7.27 -0.33
N LEU A 70 27.99 7.83 0.86
CA LEU A 70 27.03 7.77 1.97
C LEU A 70 25.78 8.58 1.69
N GLN A 71 25.94 9.83 1.25
CA GLN A 71 24.80 10.68 0.90
C GLN A 71 24.00 10.06 -0.27
N ARG A 72 24.70 9.52 -1.27
CA ARG A 72 24.08 8.81 -2.40
C ARG A 72 23.39 7.52 -1.97
N TYR A 73 23.97 6.78 -1.03
CA TYR A 73 23.38 5.58 -0.43
C TYR A 73 22.09 5.93 0.30
N CYS A 74 22.10 6.91 1.20
CA CYS A 74 20.91 7.37 1.93
C CYS A 74 19.81 7.82 0.98
N THR A 75 20.17 8.61 -0.05
CA THR A 75 19.20 9.11 -1.03
C THR A 75 18.57 7.97 -1.84
N THR A 76 19.39 7.01 -2.27
CA THR A 76 18.92 5.81 -3.03
C THR A 76 18.02 4.95 -2.15
N PHE A 77 18.44 4.65 -0.92
CA PHE A 77 17.68 3.85 0.03
C PHE A 77 16.32 4.48 0.34
N ILE A 78 16.29 5.78 0.66
CA ILE A 78 15.05 6.50 0.97
C ILE A 78 14.11 6.52 -0.25
N SER A 79 14.67 6.69 -1.45
CA SER A 79 13.89 6.65 -2.70
C SER A 79 13.27 5.28 -2.94
N ASP A 80 14.04 4.20 -2.79
CA ASP A 80 13.56 2.85 -3.01
C ASP A 80 12.56 2.40 -1.94
N LEU A 81 12.79 2.77 -0.67
CA LEU A 81 11.83 2.55 0.41
C LEU A 81 10.50 3.26 0.12
N ARG A 82 10.56 4.50 -0.40
CA ARG A 82 9.37 5.27 -0.81
C ARG A 82 8.63 4.61 -1.98
N LYS A 83 9.35 4.11 -2.98
CA LYS A 83 8.76 3.35 -4.10
C LYS A 83 8.07 2.08 -3.61
N LYS A 84 8.73 1.29 -2.75
CA LYS A 84 8.16 0.06 -2.15
C LYS A 84 6.88 0.37 -1.36
N MET A 85 6.89 1.40 -0.51
CA MET A 85 5.67 1.82 0.22
C MET A 85 4.54 2.30 -0.69
N SER A 86 4.87 3.00 -1.78
CA SER A 86 3.87 3.44 -2.76
C SER A 86 3.24 2.23 -3.47
N LEU A 87 4.07 1.31 -3.93
CA LEU A 87 3.64 0.10 -4.61
C LEU A 87 2.77 -0.78 -3.69
N PHE A 88 3.14 -0.90 -2.40
CA PHE A 88 2.30 -1.57 -1.40
C PHE A 88 0.89 -0.96 -1.31
N LYS A 89 0.78 0.37 -1.23
CA LYS A 89 -0.52 1.06 -1.19
C LYS A 89 -1.33 0.83 -2.46
N VAL A 90 -0.68 0.84 -3.61
CA VAL A 90 -1.35 0.57 -4.90
C VAL A 90 -1.86 -0.87 -4.94
N VAL A 91 -1.05 -1.84 -4.53
CA VAL A 91 -1.45 -3.25 -4.44
C VAL A 91 -2.61 -3.44 -3.47
N GLN A 92 -2.58 -2.79 -2.30
CA GLN A 92 -3.65 -2.86 -1.32
C GLN A 92 -4.97 -2.30 -1.87
N VAL A 93 -4.93 -1.15 -2.55
CA VAL A 93 -6.11 -0.54 -3.17
C VAL A 93 -6.63 -1.39 -4.32
N ALA A 94 -5.75 -1.91 -5.16
CA ALA A 94 -6.12 -2.83 -6.24
C ALA A 94 -6.78 -4.11 -5.68
N ARG A 95 -6.27 -4.64 -4.56
CA ARG A 95 -6.85 -5.81 -3.88
C ARG A 95 -8.27 -5.53 -3.40
N ILE A 96 -8.49 -4.37 -2.77
CA ILE A 96 -9.82 -3.94 -2.34
C ILE A 96 -10.75 -3.78 -3.56
N GLY A 97 -10.27 -3.19 -4.66
CA GLY A 97 -11.03 -3.07 -5.90
C GLY A 97 -11.43 -4.42 -6.48
N ALA A 98 -10.51 -5.39 -6.52
CA ALA A 98 -10.79 -6.75 -6.98
C ALA A 98 -11.82 -7.46 -6.09
N LEU A 99 -11.77 -7.24 -4.77
CA LEU A 99 -12.77 -7.77 -3.84
C LEU A 99 -14.15 -7.18 -4.10
N VAL A 100 -14.24 -5.85 -4.25
CA VAL A 100 -15.52 -5.16 -4.55
C VAL A 100 -16.12 -5.66 -5.86
N LEU A 101 -15.31 -5.81 -6.91
CA LEU A 101 -15.77 -6.39 -8.19
C LEU A 101 -16.23 -7.84 -8.02
N SER A 102 -15.50 -8.65 -7.26
CA SER A 102 -15.90 -10.04 -6.98
C SER A 102 -17.26 -10.11 -6.30
N VAL A 103 -17.49 -9.27 -5.28
CA VAL A 103 -18.78 -9.20 -4.59
C VAL A 103 -19.89 -8.73 -5.55
N ALA A 104 -19.63 -7.73 -6.39
CA ALA A 104 -20.59 -7.23 -7.37
C ALA A 104 -21.04 -8.32 -8.36
N PHE A 105 -20.08 -9.08 -8.93
CA PHE A 105 -20.41 -10.17 -9.85
C PHE A 105 -21.04 -11.38 -9.14
N ALA A 106 -20.71 -11.64 -7.87
CA ALA A 106 -21.38 -12.67 -7.07
C ALA A 106 -22.85 -12.32 -6.80
N LEU A 107 -23.14 -11.05 -6.47
CA LEU A 107 -24.51 -10.56 -6.34
C LEU A 107 -25.27 -10.65 -7.66
N GLN A 108 -24.63 -10.25 -8.76
CA GLN A 108 -25.22 -10.36 -10.10
C GLN A 108 -25.58 -11.83 -10.44
N MET A 109 -24.68 -12.78 -10.14
CA MET A 109 -24.93 -14.22 -10.28
C MET A 109 -26.11 -14.70 -9.43
N PHE A 110 -26.21 -14.23 -8.19
CA PHE A 110 -27.34 -14.55 -7.31
C PHE A 110 -28.65 -14.05 -7.90
N ILE A 111 -28.69 -12.79 -8.36
CA ILE A 111 -29.89 -12.22 -8.97
C ILE A 111 -30.30 -12.98 -10.24
N HIS A 112 -29.34 -13.35 -11.11
CA HIS A 112 -29.63 -14.21 -12.26
C HIS A 112 -30.16 -15.59 -11.84
N SER A 113 -29.62 -16.16 -10.77
CA SER A 113 -30.08 -17.45 -10.22
C SER A 113 -31.54 -17.37 -9.75
N PHE A 114 -31.92 -16.29 -9.07
CA PHE A 114 -33.31 -16.02 -8.67
C PHE A 114 -34.22 -15.73 -9.87
N GLY A 115 -33.71 -15.05 -10.90
CA GLY A 115 -34.44 -14.80 -12.14
C GLY A 115 -34.88 -16.07 -12.88
N PHE A 116 -34.17 -17.20 -12.70
CA PHE A 116 -34.61 -18.50 -13.21
C PHE A 116 -35.87 -19.03 -12.50
N PHE A 117 -36.07 -18.70 -11.22
CA PHE A 117 -37.24 -19.11 -10.44
C PHE A 117 -38.37 -18.08 -10.48
N VAL A 118 -38.04 -16.81 -10.66
CA VAL A 118 -38.98 -15.68 -10.70
C VAL A 118 -38.67 -14.84 -11.94
N SER A 119 -39.40 -15.12 -13.02
CA SER A 119 -39.21 -14.50 -14.35
C SER A 119 -39.42 -12.98 -14.41
N SER A 120 -39.96 -12.37 -13.35
CA SER A 120 -40.06 -10.90 -13.23
C SER A 120 -38.76 -10.22 -12.79
N ILE A 121 -37.72 -10.98 -12.42
CA ILE A 121 -36.43 -10.46 -11.96
C ILE A 121 -35.40 -10.61 -13.10
N GLU A 122 -35.37 -9.64 -14.00
CA GLU A 122 -34.34 -9.54 -15.04
C GLU A 122 -33.35 -8.42 -14.71
N ALA A 123 -32.32 -8.71 -13.92
CA ALA A 123 -31.15 -7.83 -13.82
C ALA A 123 -30.26 -8.01 -15.06
N THR A 124 -30.72 -7.54 -16.21
CA THR A 124 -30.04 -7.75 -17.50
C THR A 124 -28.95 -6.74 -17.79
N ARG A 125 -28.70 -5.76 -16.93
CA ARG A 125 -27.79 -4.63 -17.23
C ARG A 125 -26.92 -4.27 -16.04
N PHE A 126 -25.61 -4.24 -16.27
CA PHE A 126 -24.61 -3.83 -15.29
C PHE A 126 -23.79 -2.67 -15.85
N SER A 127 -23.72 -1.56 -15.11
CA SER A 127 -22.90 -0.41 -15.50
C SER A 127 -21.50 -0.51 -14.91
N LEU A 128 -20.48 -0.46 -15.77
CA LEU A 128 -19.08 -0.32 -15.35
C LEU A 128 -18.70 1.14 -15.03
N PHE A 129 -19.56 2.10 -15.35
CA PHE A 129 -19.27 3.53 -15.23
C PHE A 129 -18.98 3.97 -13.78
N PRO A 130 -19.76 3.57 -12.76
CA PRO A 130 -19.46 3.93 -11.37
C PRO A 130 -18.09 3.42 -10.92
N PHE A 131 -17.71 2.22 -11.36
CA PHE A 131 -16.40 1.62 -11.05
C PHE A 131 -15.25 2.34 -11.75
N LEU A 132 -15.46 2.82 -12.98
CA LEU A 132 -14.48 3.64 -13.70
C LEU A 132 -14.26 4.99 -13.02
N LEU A 133 -15.33 5.65 -12.57
CA LEU A 133 -15.21 6.90 -11.79
C LEU A 133 -14.49 6.66 -10.47
N LEU A 134 -14.84 5.59 -9.76
CA LEU A 134 -14.20 5.21 -8.50
C LEU A 134 -12.69 4.97 -8.72
N SER A 135 -12.34 4.26 -9.80
CA SER A 135 -10.95 4.01 -10.19
C SER A 135 -10.23 5.33 -10.52
N LEU A 136 -10.76 6.13 -11.45
CA LEU A 136 -10.12 7.35 -11.92
C LEU A 136 -9.88 8.35 -10.79
N PHE A 137 -10.92 8.71 -10.04
CA PHE A 137 -10.83 9.69 -8.95
C PHE A 137 -10.12 9.13 -7.72
N GLY A 138 -10.23 7.81 -7.48
CA GLY A 138 -9.51 7.11 -6.42
C GLY A 138 -7.99 7.09 -6.66
N PHE A 139 -7.55 6.67 -7.85
CA PHE A 139 -6.14 6.68 -8.23
C PHE A 139 -5.58 8.10 -8.32
N LEU A 140 -6.34 9.05 -8.84
CA LEU A 140 -5.95 10.46 -8.85
C LEU A 140 -5.72 10.97 -7.42
N GLY A 141 -6.61 10.66 -6.49
CA GLY A 141 -6.46 11.04 -5.09
C GLY A 141 -5.21 10.44 -4.44
N ILE A 142 -4.93 9.16 -4.68
CA ILE A 142 -3.68 8.51 -4.22
C ILE A 142 -2.46 9.21 -4.79
N TYR A 143 -2.45 9.48 -6.10
CA TYR A 143 -1.37 10.16 -6.78
C TYR A 143 -1.11 11.56 -6.19
N LEU A 144 -2.17 12.35 -5.96
CA LEU A 144 -2.08 13.68 -5.35
C LEU A 144 -1.51 13.62 -3.93
N VAL A 145 -1.98 12.68 -3.09
CA VAL A 145 -1.45 12.48 -1.74
C VAL A 145 0.03 12.09 -1.78
N GLN A 146 0.45 11.23 -2.72
CA GLN A 146 1.85 10.84 -2.83
C GLN A 146 2.74 11.97 -3.32
N ARG A 147 2.30 12.73 -4.33
CA ARG A 147 3.06 13.85 -4.90
C ARG A 147 3.12 15.05 -3.95
N SER A 148 2.21 15.15 -2.99
CA SER A 148 2.18 16.23 -1.99
C SER A 148 3.51 16.40 -1.24
N ALA A 149 4.27 15.31 -1.04
CA ALA A 149 5.55 15.34 -0.33
C ALA A 149 6.67 16.10 -1.08
N LEU A 150 6.50 16.35 -2.38
CA LEU A 150 7.45 17.06 -3.24
C LEU A 150 7.01 18.50 -3.53
N GLN A 151 5.88 18.94 -2.99
CA GLN A 151 5.27 20.22 -3.32
C GLN A 151 5.43 21.22 -2.18
N LYS A 152 5.59 22.51 -2.52
CA LYS A 152 5.75 23.62 -1.57
C LYS A 152 4.61 23.68 -0.54
N HIS A 153 3.39 23.32 -0.94
CA HIS A 153 2.20 23.33 -0.08
C HIS A 153 1.68 21.92 0.22
N ILE A 154 2.47 21.14 0.96
CA ILE A 154 2.18 19.72 1.30
C ILE A 154 0.74 19.52 1.81
N ARG A 155 0.25 20.39 2.71
CA ARG A 155 -1.10 20.26 3.30
C ARG A 155 -2.21 20.41 2.25
N MET A 156 -2.12 21.39 1.35
CA MET A 156 -3.15 21.61 0.33
C MET A 156 -3.25 20.42 -0.63
N TRP A 157 -2.11 19.89 -1.10
CA TRP A 157 -2.11 18.74 -2.00
C TRP A 157 -2.64 17.45 -1.34
N LYS A 158 -2.38 17.26 -0.04
CA LYS A 158 -3.00 16.15 0.71
C LYS A 158 -4.51 16.30 0.82
N VAL A 159 -4.98 17.50 1.16
CA VAL A 159 -6.41 17.79 1.27
C VAL A 159 -7.09 17.60 -0.09
N ALA A 160 -6.51 18.11 -1.18
CA ALA A 160 -7.01 17.89 -2.53
C ALA A 160 -7.08 16.39 -2.90
N GLY A 161 -6.05 15.62 -2.51
CA GLY A 161 -6.05 14.18 -2.71
C GLY A 161 -7.15 13.44 -1.92
N TYR A 162 -7.36 13.79 -0.65
CA TYR A 162 -8.46 13.24 0.15
C TYR A 162 -9.84 13.64 -0.38
N ILE A 163 -10.00 14.90 -0.82
CA ILE A 163 -11.23 15.38 -1.46
C ILE A 163 -11.49 14.58 -2.74
N SER A 164 -10.48 14.32 -3.57
CA SER A 164 -10.62 13.48 -4.77
C SER A 164 -11.10 12.07 -4.44
N GLN A 165 -10.59 11.46 -3.36
CA GLN A 165 -11.05 10.15 -2.90
C GLN A 165 -12.50 10.19 -2.37
N ALA A 166 -12.87 11.22 -1.61
CA ALA A 166 -14.24 11.41 -1.16
C ALA A 166 -15.21 11.62 -2.35
N CYS A 167 -14.81 12.43 -3.33
CA CYS A 167 -15.54 12.60 -4.59
C CYS A 167 -15.70 11.26 -5.33
N ALA A 168 -14.68 10.41 -5.36
CA ALA A 168 -14.76 9.09 -5.99
C ALA A 168 -15.87 8.23 -5.37
N ILE A 169 -15.98 8.23 -4.03
CA ILE A 169 -17.01 7.49 -3.30
C ILE A 169 -18.40 8.08 -3.58
N ILE A 170 -18.54 9.40 -3.52
CA ILE A 170 -19.81 10.08 -3.78
C ILE A 170 -20.27 9.82 -5.23
N LEU A 171 -19.35 9.95 -6.19
CA LEU A 171 -19.63 9.70 -7.61
C LEU A 171 -19.95 8.23 -7.89
N PHE A 172 -19.37 7.29 -7.15
CA PHE A 172 -19.72 5.88 -7.23
C PHE A 172 -21.19 5.66 -6.84
N PHE A 173 -21.61 6.15 -5.67
CA PHE A 173 -23.00 6.01 -5.23
C PHE A 173 -23.99 6.79 -6.10
N ALA A 174 -23.63 8.01 -6.51
CA ALA A 174 -24.44 8.77 -7.45
C ALA A 174 -24.56 8.04 -8.79
N GLY A 175 -23.46 7.44 -9.27
CA GLY A 175 -23.45 6.70 -10.52
C GLY A 175 -24.26 5.43 -10.50
N MET A 176 -24.28 4.70 -9.38
CA MET A 176 -25.15 3.52 -9.21
C MET A 176 -26.65 3.86 -9.25
N LYS A 177 -27.03 5.14 -9.09
CA LYS A 177 -28.43 5.57 -9.10
C LYS A 177 -28.83 6.34 -10.36
N TRP A 178 -27.93 7.15 -10.90
CA TRP A 178 -28.27 8.14 -11.95
C TRP A 178 -27.69 7.77 -13.33
N TRP A 179 -26.72 6.86 -13.42
CA TRP A 179 -26.03 6.54 -14.67
C TRP A 179 -26.17 5.08 -15.12
N ASP A 180 -27.32 4.46 -14.83
CA ASP A 180 -27.62 3.07 -15.21
C ASP A 180 -27.53 2.81 -16.72
N ASN A 181 -27.64 3.83 -17.57
CA ASN A 181 -27.60 3.70 -19.03
C ASN A 181 -26.24 4.02 -19.68
N ILE A 182 -25.23 4.42 -18.90
CA ILE A 182 -23.89 4.73 -19.42
C ILE A 182 -22.98 3.54 -19.19
N LEU A 183 -22.28 3.08 -20.25
CA LEU A 183 -21.33 1.94 -20.18
C LEU A 183 -21.97 0.67 -19.59
N THR A 184 -23.24 0.45 -19.94
CA THR A 184 -24.00 -0.70 -19.48
C THR A 184 -23.82 -1.89 -20.40
N PHE A 185 -23.42 -3.02 -19.84
CA PHE A 185 -23.30 -4.27 -20.56
C PHE A 185 -24.44 -5.20 -20.17
N LYS A 186 -24.99 -5.91 -21.16
CA LYS A 186 -25.84 -7.06 -20.88
C LYS A 186 -24.98 -8.18 -20.35
N LEU A 187 -25.02 -8.41 -19.04
CA LEU A 187 -24.40 -9.59 -18.46
C LEU A 187 -25.39 -10.74 -18.48
N THR A 188 -24.92 -11.87 -18.99
CA THR A 188 -25.58 -13.16 -18.84
C THR A 188 -25.05 -13.83 -17.58
N PHE A 189 -25.69 -14.91 -17.17
CA PHE A 189 -25.18 -15.77 -16.10
C PHE A 189 -23.73 -16.22 -16.38
N VAL A 190 -23.46 -16.65 -17.61
CA VAL A 190 -22.13 -17.14 -18.03
C VAL A 190 -21.08 -16.02 -17.96
N SER A 191 -21.36 -14.82 -18.47
CA SER A 191 -20.39 -13.73 -18.40
C SER A 191 -20.17 -13.26 -16.96
N SER A 192 -21.21 -13.24 -16.13
CA SER A 192 -21.08 -12.90 -14.70
C SER A 192 -20.20 -13.90 -13.96
N ALA A 193 -20.34 -15.20 -14.26
CA ALA A 193 -19.49 -16.25 -13.70
C ALA A 193 -18.02 -16.06 -14.12
N VAL A 194 -17.76 -15.79 -15.40
CA VAL A 194 -16.40 -15.54 -15.90
C VAL A 194 -15.77 -14.33 -15.23
N PHE A 195 -16.50 -13.20 -15.13
CA PHE A 195 -15.98 -12.01 -14.46
C PHE A 195 -15.77 -12.21 -12.95
N LEU A 196 -16.62 -12.99 -12.28
CA LEU A 196 -16.42 -13.38 -10.89
C LEU A 196 -15.12 -14.18 -10.71
N VAL A 197 -14.88 -15.18 -11.56
CA VAL A 197 -13.65 -15.99 -11.52
C VAL A 197 -12.42 -15.12 -11.79
N LEU A 198 -12.48 -14.22 -12.77
CA LEU A 198 -11.36 -13.31 -13.07
C LEU A 198 -11.09 -12.34 -11.91
N ALA A 199 -12.13 -11.74 -11.32
CA ALA A 199 -11.99 -10.82 -10.20
C ALA A 199 -11.41 -11.51 -8.96
N THR A 200 -11.88 -12.73 -8.65
CA THR A 200 -11.38 -13.53 -7.53
C THR A 200 -9.94 -14.00 -7.76
N MET A 201 -9.59 -14.41 -8.97
CA MET A 201 -8.20 -14.74 -9.32
C MET A 201 -7.28 -13.53 -9.18
N CYS A 202 -7.71 -12.35 -9.65
CA CYS A 202 -6.97 -11.10 -9.48
C CYS A 202 -6.79 -10.75 -7.99
N TYR A 203 -7.85 -10.89 -7.18
CA TYR A 203 -7.79 -10.71 -5.73
C TYR A 203 -6.75 -11.65 -5.08
N MET A 204 -6.74 -12.93 -5.46
CA MET A 204 -5.80 -13.92 -4.94
C MET A 204 -4.34 -13.59 -5.30
N ILE A 205 -4.08 -13.18 -6.55
CA ILE A 205 -2.75 -12.76 -6.99
C ILE A 205 -2.28 -11.52 -6.20
N LEU A 206 -3.14 -10.51 -6.07
CA LEU A 206 -2.85 -9.30 -5.32
C LEU A 206 -2.66 -9.58 -3.82
N SER A 207 -3.39 -10.55 -3.26
CA SER A 207 -3.23 -10.99 -1.88
C SER A 207 -1.85 -11.63 -1.66
N ARG A 208 -1.39 -12.51 -2.57
CA ARG A 208 -0.04 -13.08 -2.52
C ARG A 208 1.05 -12.01 -2.62
N TRP A 209 0.85 -11.02 -3.49
CA TRP A 209 1.79 -9.90 -3.59
C TRP A 209 1.82 -9.09 -2.30
N GLN A 210 0.66 -8.78 -1.72
CA GLN A 210 0.59 -8.08 -0.44
C GLN A 210 1.27 -8.86 0.68
N GLN A 211 1.04 -10.18 0.78
CA GLN A 211 1.71 -11.04 1.75
C GLN A 211 3.23 -11.04 1.57
N LYS A 212 3.72 -11.05 0.32
CA LYS A 212 5.16 -10.94 0.05
C LYS A 212 5.73 -9.61 0.53
N PHE A 213 5.02 -8.50 0.33
CA PHE A 213 5.45 -7.20 0.86
C PHE A 213 5.38 -7.14 2.38
N GLU A 214 4.35 -7.70 2.99
CA GLU A 214 4.22 -7.79 4.46
C GLU A 214 5.33 -8.67 5.06
N HIS A 215 5.66 -9.80 4.42
CA HIS A 215 6.78 -10.64 4.83
C HIS A 215 8.14 -9.96 4.61
N GLU A 216 8.39 -9.27 3.49
CA GLU A 216 9.63 -8.47 3.32
C GLU A 216 9.75 -7.34 4.35
N THR A 217 8.63 -6.81 4.82
CA THR A 217 8.56 -5.82 5.90
C THR A 217 8.75 -6.44 7.28
N GLN A 218 8.15 -7.62 7.54
CA GLN A 218 8.25 -8.34 8.81
C GLN A 218 9.58 -9.08 8.99
N GLU A 219 10.19 -9.61 7.93
CA GLU A 219 11.51 -10.26 8.02
C GLU A 219 12.61 -9.22 8.28
N LYS A 220 12.37 -7.98 7.84
CA LYS A 220 13.12 -6.77 8.24
C LYS A 220 12.56 -6.13 9.53
N GLN A 221 11.82 -6.87 10.34
CA GLN A 221 11.41 -6.56 11.72
C GLN A 221 11.48 -7.88 12.52
N PRO A 222 12.63 -8.30 13.07
CA PRO A 222 12.64 -9.51 13.88
C PRO A 222 11.62 -9.40 15.02
N LEU A 223 10.68 -10.34 14.97
CA LEU A 223 9.64 -10.71 15.93
C LEU A 223 9.53 -9.84 17.19
N GLU A 224 8.39 -9.16 17.31
CA GLU A 224 7.88 -8.69 18.60
C GLU A 224 6.47 -9.23 18.87
N VAL A 225 6.15 -10.46 18.43
CA VAL A 225 4.92 -11.15 18.88
C VAL A 225 5.11 -12.67 18.92
N THR A 226 6.09 -13.16 19.68
CA THR A 226 6.07 -14.58 20.11
C THR A 226 6.73 -14.82 21.47
N MET A 227 6.86 -13.78 22.31
CA MET A 227 7.24 -13.96 23.73
C MET A 227 6.33 -13.23 24.72
N ALA A 228 5.27 -12.54 24.27
CA ALA A 228 4.26 -11.95 25.17
C ALA A 228 3.05 -12.87 25.41
N GLN A 229 3.19 -14.19 25.20
CA GLN A 229 2.13 -15.17 25.44
C GLN A 229 2.57 -16.36 26.31
N LYS A 230 3.70 -16.23 27.01
CA LYS A 230 4.08 -17.08 28.14
C LYS A 230 4.57 -16.21 29.30
N SER A 231 3.64 -15.52 29.95
CA SER A 231 3.74 -15.19 31.37
C SER A 231 2.36 -15.30 31.99
#